data_AF-A0A512ATT8-F1
#
_entry.id   AF-A0A512ATT8-F1
#
_cell.length_a   1.000
_cell.length_b   1.000
_cell.length_c   1.000
_cell.angle_alpha   90.00
_cell.angle_beta   90.00
_cell.angle_gamma   90.00
#
_symmetry.space_group_name_H-M   'P 1'
#
loop_
_entity.id
_entity.type
_entity.pdbx_description
1 polymer ?
#
loop_
_entity_poly.entity_id
_entity_poly.type
_entity_poly.pdbx_seq_one_letter_code
_entity_poly.pdbx_strand_id
1 'polypeptide(L)'
;MHHSPQAIAQIQSHFAGITQINTRYLYHQSRLPAGKTVLTSGQAPVLTALPKPAGKPPLKLVPLQHEGQTYLRLQYPPESNLYPQLKELKQVKWSRTYRCFLTWAQADKLHLLVDELLPLVHLALSQQIQVKDLSLLKKLWEQLYLEDQHFLPCPLVYLEKMQLLNYSRRTMRTYHALLLRFLNTYTAQGLDVINTFTPEQVNQYHMALQAKGQSYTYINQSINAIKFYYGKLLGRRDMGLAEVNRPAQEKKLPKVLSKEEVAAILKAPDNLKHRCLLLLLYSGGLRIGEVVNLRLTDVQSKRRLLLIRGGKGYKDRTTLLSPRLLEELRLYYQKYKPKDWLFEGQDGGAYSVESIRNVFRAALQKAGIRQAATPHTLRHSFATHLLEQGTDLRYIQALLGHNSSKTTEIYTHITQHGLDKIISPLDGLNI
;
A
#
# COMPACT_ATOMS: atom_id res chain seq x y z
N MET A 1 -17.61 -25.75 14.72
CA MET A 1 -16.75 -26.31 15.79
C MET A 1 -15.80 -25.28 16.46
N HIS A 2 -16.07 -23.95 16.46
CA HIS A 2 -15.14 -22.95 17.05
C HIS A 2 -15.77 -22.04 18.12
N HIS A 3 -16.87 -22.46 18.75
CA HIS A 3 -17.60 -21.62 19.72
C HIS A 3 -17.55 -22.15 21.16
N SER A 4 -16.85 -23.25 21.45
CA SER A 4 -16.78 -23.75 22.83
C SER A 4 -15.90 -22.83 23.69
N PRO A 5 -16.31 -22.53 24.94
CA PRO A 5 -15.52 -21.72 25.87
C PRO A 5 -14.10 -22.26 26.09
N GLN A 6 -13.94 -23.60 26.10
CA GLN A 6 -12.65 -24.27 26.23
C GLN A 6 -11.70 -24.00 25.05
N ALA A 7 -12.20 -24.02 23.80
CA ALA A 7 -11.37 -23.74 22.62
C ALA A 7 -10.90 -22.26 22.61
N ILE A 8 -11.77 -21.35 23.06
CA ILE A 8 -11.43 -19.92 23.19
C ILE A 8 -10.37 -19.72 24.29
N ALA A 9 -10.50 -20.40 25.43
CA ALA A 9 -9.54 -20.34 26.53
C ALA A 9 -8.16 -20.92 26.14
N GLN A 10 -8.13 -22.01 25.39
CA GLN A 10 -6.88 -22.59 24.86
C GLN A 10 -6.19 -21.65 23.86
N ILE A 11 -6.94 -21.01 22.97
CA ILE A 11 -6.38 -19.99 22.07
C ILE A 11 -5.84 -18.81 22.89
N GLN A 12 -6.58 -18.34 23.90
CA GLN A 12 -6.12 -17.28 24.80
C GLN A 12 -4.84 -17.62 25.57
N SER A 13 -4.70 -18.86 26.07
CA SER A 13 -3.49 -19.28 26.78
C SER A 13 -2.29 -19.41 25.85
N HIS A 14 -2.47 -19.96 24.64
CA HIS A 14 -1.38 -20.16 23.68
C HIS A 14 -0.75 -18.86 23.16
N PHE A 15 -1.56 -17.79 23.10
CA PHE A 15 -1.14 -16.46 22.64
C PHE A 15 -1.03 -15.42 23.77
N ALA A 16 -1.13 -15.84 25.04
CA ALA A 16 -0.98 -14.98 26.20
C ALA A 16 0.41 -14.29 26.21
N GLY A 17 0.42 -12.99 26.49
CA GLY A 17 1.64 -12.17 26.54
C GLY A 17 2.19 -11.69 25.19
N ILE A 18 1.59 -12.08 24.06
CA ILE A 18 2.13 -11.76 22.71
C ILE A 18 1.16 -10.92 21.88
N THR A 19 -0.14 -11.24 21.90
CA THR A 19 -1.17 -10.49 21.16
C THR A 19 -2.52 -10.54 21.85
N GLN A 20 -3.31 -9.46 21.75
CA GLN A 20 -4.72 -9.47 22.17
C GLN A 20 -5.58 -10.25 21.16
N ILE A 21 -6.29 -11.27 21.63
CA ILE A 21 -7.23 -12.05 20.82
C ILE A 21 -8.60 -11.38 20.87
N ASN A 22 -9.09 -10.94 19.73
CA ASN A 22 -10.41 -10.33 19.61
C ASN A 22 -11.47 -11.41 19.36
N THR A 23 -12.27 -11.76 20.37
CA THR A 23 -13.32 -12.79 20.32
C THR A 23 -14.67 -12.27 19.82
N ARG A 24 -14.82 -10.97 19.53
CA ARG A 24 -16.11 -10.36 19.14
C ARG A 24 -16.73 -10.94 17.87
N TYR A 25 -15.95 -11.61 17.02
CA TYR A 25 -16.45 -12.23 15.79
C TYR A 25 -17.29 -13.49 16.04
N LEU A 26 -17.20 -14.10 17.23
CA LEU A 26 -17.91 -15.34 17.57
C LEU A 26 -19.41 -15.12 17.81
N TYR A 27 -19.83 -13.87 18.05
CA TYR A 27 -21.21 -13.47 18.33
C TYR A 27 -21.87 -12.71 17.17
N HIS A 28 -21.26 -12.74 15.98
CA HIS A 28 -21.76 -11.98 14.84
C HIS A 28 -22.91 -12.74 14.16
N GLN A 29 -24.12 -12.18 14.16
CA GLN A 29 -25.23 -12.70 13.35
C GLN A 29 -24.83 -12.76 11.86
N SER A 30 -25.18 -13.87 11.21
CA SER A 30 -24.91 -14.10 9.79
C SER A 30 -25.69 -13.08 8.95
N ARG A 31 -24.96 -12.25 8.21
CA ARG A 31 -25.53 -11.32 7.23
C ARG A 31 -25.73 -12.07 5.91
N LEU A 32 -26.77 -11.70 5.16
CA LEU A 32 -27.05 -12.25 3.84
C LEU A 32 -25.79 -12.20 2.94
N PRO A 33 -25.48 -13.26 2.19
CA PRO A 33 -24.35 -13.28 1.28
C PRO A 33 -24.51 -12.20 0.20
N ALA A 34 -23.39 -11.61 -0.23
CA ALA A 34 -23.38 -10.63 -1.30
C ALA A 34 -23.75 -11.33 -2.62
N GLY A 35 -25.03 -11.27 -2.98
CA GLY A 35 -25.57 -11.87 -4.19
C GLY A 35 -27.00 -11.42 -4.45
N LYS A 36 -27.14 -10.53 -5.44
CA LYS A 36 -28.40 -10.13 -6.08
C LYS A 36 -29.48 -9.52 -5.18
N THR A 37 -29.28 -8.29 -4.72
CA THR A 37 -30.41 -7.34 -4.68
C THR A 37 -29.91 -5.91 -4.64
N VAL A 38 -30.26 -5.12 -5.67
CA VAL A 38 -30.58 -3.70 -5.50
C VAL A 38 -31.75 -3.41 -6.44
N LEU A 39 -32.97 -3.56 -5.93
CA LEU A 39 -34.06 -2.67 -6.32
C LEU A 39 -34.07 -1.60 -5.22
N THR A 40 -33.72 -0.37 -5.56
CA THR A 40 -33.93 0.76 -4.65
C THR A 40 -34.70 1.85 -5.38
N SER A 41 -35.98 1.96 -5.02
CA SER A 41 -36.92 3.04 -5.35
C SER A 41 -36.67 4.31 -4.52
N GLY A 42 -35.41 4.66 -4.28
CA GLY A 42 -35.02 5.85 -3.52
C GLY A 42 -34.03 6.71 -4.30
N GLN A 43 -34.17 8.03 -4.23
CA GLN A 43 -33.26 9.00 -4.83
C GLN A 43 -31.85 8.86 -4.22
N ALA A 44 -31.05 7.93 -4.74
CA ALA A 44 -29.64 7.83 -4.39
C ALA A 44 -28.89 9.04 -4.98
N PRO A 45 -27.89 9.61 -4.28
CA PRO A 45 -27.10 10.69 -4.84
C PRO A 45 -26.43 10.21 -6.13
N VAL A 46 -26.52 11.02 -7.18
CA VAL A 46 -25.87 10.73 -8.46
C VAL A 46 -24.37 10.85 -8.24
N LEU A 47 -23.72 9.71 -8.01
CA LEU A 47 -22.27 9.66 -7.96
C LEU A 47 -21.77 9.95 -9.38
N THR A 48 -21.19 11.09 -9.65
CA THR A 48 -20.43 11.32 -10.89
C THR A 48 -18.94 11.07 -10.61
N ALA A 49 -18.21 10.57 -11.60
CA ALA A 49 -16.76 10.53 -11.47
C ALA A 49 -16.27 11.98 -11.50
N LEU A 50 -15.36 12.34 -10.60
CA LEU A 50 -14.72 13.65 -10.64
C LEU A 50 -14.06 13.83 -12.02
N PRO A 51 -14.43 14.89 -12.77
CA PRO A 51 -13.90 15.11 -14.10
C PRO A 51 -12.39 15.34 -14.02
N LYS A 52 -11.65 14.73 -14.94
CA LYS A 52 -10.19 14.84 -15.02
C LYS A 52 -9.81 15.80 -16.15
N PRO A 53 -8.76 16.62 -16.00
CA PRO A 53 -8.32 17.49 -17.08
C PRO A 53 -7.84 16.65 -18.26
N ALA A 54 -8.36 16.93 -19.45
CA ALA A 54 -7.93 16.28 -20.68
C ALA A 54 -6.56 16.81 -21.13
N GLY A 55 -5.71 15.93 -21.67
CA GLY A 55 -4.63 16.33 -22.58
C GLY A 55 -3.39 17.03 -22.01
N LYS A 56 -3.21 17.18 -20.69
CA LYS A 56 -1.99 17.80 -20.13
C LYS A 56 -0.77 16.87 -20.29
N PRO A 57 0.34 17.31 -20.93
CA PRO A 57 1.55 16.50 -21.05
C PRO A 57 2.20 16.27 -19.66
N PRO A 58 2.82 15.10 -19.43
CA PRO A 58 3.49 14.83 -18.16
C PRO A 58 4.83 15.57 -18.08
N LEU A 59 5.11 16.19 -16.94
CA LEU A 59 6.39 16.80 -16.63
C LEU A 59 6.87 16.28 -15.28
N LYS A 60 8.11 15.80 -15.21
CA LYS A 60 8.73 15.27 -14.00
C LYS A 60 9.84 16.17 -13.50
N LEU A 61 9.77 16.58 -12.23
CA LEU A 61 10.87 17.25 -11.54
C LEU A 61 11.84 16.22 -10.96
N VAL A 62 13.11 16.33 -11.33
CA VAL A 62 14.20 15.43 -10.90
C VAL A 62 15.32 16.25 -10.28
N PRO A 63 15.82 15.91 -9.08
CA PRO A 63 16.94 16.63 -8.50
C PRO A 63 18.21 16.42 -9.33
N LEU A 64 19.02 17.48 -9.45
CA LEU A 64 20.29 17.51 -10.15
C LEU A 64 21.31 18.22 -9.26
N GLN A 65 22.44 17.58 -9.00
CA GLN A 65 23.55 18.19 -8.27
C GLN A 65 24.53 18.83 -9.26
N HIS A 66 24.87 20.09 -9.05
CA HIS A 66 25.88 20.82 -9.84
C HIS A 66 26.65 21.76 -8.91
N GLU A 67 27.99 21.62 -8.87
CA GLU A 67 28.89 22.47 -8.08
C GLU A 67 28.50 22.61 -6.59
N GLY A 68 28.06 21.50 -5.97
CA GLY A 68 27.64 21.49 -4.57
C GLY A 68 26.26 22.09 -4.28
N GLN A 69 25.55 22.55 -5.32
CA GLN A 69 24.18 23.06 -5.22
C GLN A 69 23.17 22.10 -5.85
N THR A 70 21.98 22.04 -5.25
CA THR A 70 20.87 21.20 -5.73
C THR A 70 19.92 22.03 -6.59
N TYR A 71 19.76 21.60 -7.84
CA TYR A 71 18.80 22.12 -8.81
C TYR A 71 17.69 21.10 -9.06
N LEU A 72 16.58 21.55 -9.61
CA LEU A 72 15.51 20.69 -10.12
C LEU A 72 15.51 20.75 -11.65
N ARG A 73 15.72 19.60 -12.28
CA ARG A 73 15.58 19.40 -13.72
C ARG A 73 14.13 19.12 -14.07
N LEU A 74 13.62 19.83 -15.09
CA LEU A 74 12.32 19.58 -15.68
C LEU A 74 12.49 18.57 -16.82
N GLN A 75 11.94 17.37 -16.64
CA GLN A 75 11.97 16.29 -17.63
C GLN A 75 10.58 16.12 -18.25
N TYR A 76 10.47 16.28 -19.56
CA TYR A 76 9.21 16.15 -20.31
C TYR A 76 9.45 15.43 -21.65
N PRO A 77 8.41 14.82 -22.26
CA PRO A 77 8.53 14.14 -23.54
C PRO A 77 8.99 15.10 -24.66
N PRO A 78 9.92 14.70 -25.55
CA PRO A 78 10.39 15.54 -26.65
C PRO A 78 9.27 15.98 -27.60
N GLU A 79 8.23 15.15 -27.75
CA GLU A 79 7.06 15.39 -28.59
C GLU A 79 6.09 16.42 -28.02
N SER A 80 6.32 16.90 -26.79
CA SER A 80 5.45 17.91 -26.18
C SER A 80 5.86 19.32 -26.60
N ASN A 81 4.88 20.15 -26.97
CA ASN A 81 5.07 21.57 -27.33
C ASN A 81 5.35 22.47 -26.08
N LEU A 82 6.01 21.93 -25.06
CA LEU A 82 6.25 22.61 -23.79
C LEU A 82 7.45 23.56 -23.83
N TYR A 83 8.39 23.37 -24.76
CA TYR A 83 9.61 24.18 -24.82
C TYR A 83 9.35 25.70 -24.86
N PRO A 84 8.49 26.25 -25.74
CA PRO A 84 8.23 27.70 -25.77
C PRO A 84 7.62 28.19 -24.46
N GLN A 85 6.66 27.44 -23.91
CA GLN A 85 5.96 27.79 -22.67
C GLN A 85 6.93 27.78 -21.46
N LEU A 86 7.81 26.78 -21.38
CA LEU A 86 8.81 26.69 -20.31
C LEU A 86 9.89 27.76 -20.40
N LYS A 87 10.19 28.25 -21.61
CA LYS A 87 11.17 29.33 -21.84
C LYS A 87 10.67 30.68 -21.33
N GLU A 88 9.36 30.89 -21.30
CA GLU A 88 8.73 32.13 -20.81
C GLU A 88 8.64 32.19 -19.28
N LEU A 89 8.79 31.05 -18.59
CA LEU A 89 8.72 30.99 -17.13
C LEU A 89 9.92 31.67 -16.46
N LYS A 90 9.65 32.63 -15.58
CA LYS A 90 10.70 33.40 -14.87
C LYS A 90 11.54 32.53 -13.93
N GLN A 91 10.95 31.46 -13.41
CA GLN A 91 11.58 30.58 -12.41
C GLN A 91 12.48 29.52 -13.03
N VAL A 92 12.56 29.44 -14.37
CA VAL A 92 13.22 28.35 -15.08
C VAL A 92 14.30 28.91 -16.00
N LYS A 93 15.48 28.27 -16.01
CA LYS A 93 16.60 28.63 -16.88
C LYS A 93 17.02 27.46 -17.74
N TRP A 94 17.29 27.69 -19.02
CA TRP A 94 17.85 26.67 -19.91
C TRP A 94 19.34 26.47 -19.62
N SER A 95 19.75 25.24 -19.33
CA SER A 95 21.16 24.87 -19.18
C SER A 95 21.68 24.24 -20.47
N ARG A 96 22.71 24.85 -21.06
CA ARG A 96 23.42 24.29 -22.23
C ARG A 96 24.19 23.01 -21.87
N THR A 97 24.75 22.95 -20.66
CA THR A 97 25.53 21.81 -20.15
C THR A 97 24.69 20.55 -20.06
N TYR A 98 23.49 20.66 -19.48
CA TYR A 98 22.60 19.52 -19.25
C TYR A 98 21.50 19.38 -20.31
N ARG A 99 21.47 20.29 -21.29
CA ARG A 99 20.46 20.37 -22.37
C ARG A 99 19.02 20.23 -21.84
N CYS A 100 18.74 20.91 -20.72
CA CYS A 100 17.44 20.84 -20.07
C CYS A 100 17.15 22.14 -19.30
N PHE A 101 15.88 22.30 -18.94
CA PHE A 101 15.41 23.39 -18.09
C PHE A 101 15.67 23.07 -16.61
N LEU A 102 16.24 24.04 -15.90
CA LEU A 102 16.60 23.97 -14.48
C LEU A 102 15.88 25.05 -13.69
N THR A 103 15.56 24.72 -12.44
CA THR A 103 15.07 25.67 -11.44
C THR A 103 15.73 25.39 -10.09
N TRP A 104 15.65 26.36 -9.17
CA TRP A 104 16.26 26.28 -7.85
C TRP A 104 15.46 25.37 -6.92
N ALA A 105 16.12 24.53 -6.13
CA ALA A 105 15.46 23.68 -5.14
C ALA A 105 15.12 24.45 -3.82
N GLN A 106 14.54 25.65 -3.93
CA GLN A 106 14.11 26.47 -2.80
C GLN A 106 12.58 26.42 -2.63
N ALA A 107 12.09 26.39 -1.39
CA ALA A 107 10.67 26.20 -1.09
C ALA A 107 9.76 27.29 -1.69
N ASP A 108 10.13 28.57 -1.53
CA ASP A 108 9.31 29.70 -2.00
C ASP A 108 9.21 29.73 -3.53
N LYS A 109 10.31 29.40 -4.21
CA LYS A 109 10.36 29.31 -5.68
C LYS A 109 9.59 28.10 -6.20
N LEU A 110 9.51 27.02 -5.43
CA LEU A 110 8.78 25.81 -5.84
C LEU A 110 7.27 26.05 -5.88
N HIS A 111 6.72 26.83 -4.94
CA HIS A 111 5.30 27.21 -4.96
C HIS A 111 4.94 28.00 -6.22
N LEU A 112 5.72 29.05 -6.51
CA LEU A 112 5.52 29.89 -7.69
C LEU A 112 5.61 29.08 -8.98
N LEU A 113 6.63 28.22 -9.07
CA LEU A 113 6.80 27.32 -10.22
C LEU A 113 5.61 26.36 -10.39
N VAL A 114 5.13 25.77 -9.30
CA VAL A 114 3.99 24.85 -9.36
C VAL A 114 2.74 25.58 -9.81
N ASP A 115 2.48 26.78 -9.31
CA ASP A 115 1.33 27.59 -9.73
C ASP A 115 1.38 27.98 -11.21
N GLU A 116 2.58 28.25 -11.75
CA GLU A 116 2.78 28.51 -13.19
C GLU A 116 2.66 27.22 -14.04
N LEU A 117 3.09 26.07 -13.53
CA LEU A 117 3.13 24.81 -14.28
C LEU A 117 1.82 24.03 -14.28
N LEU A 118 1.07 24.02 -13.18
CA LEU A 118 -0.15 23.22 -13.03
C LEU A 118 -1.21 23.45 -14.12
N PRO A 119 -1.42 24.68 -14.64
CA PRO A 119 -2.31 24.90 -15.78
C PRO A 119 -1.84 24.19 -17.05
N LEU A 120 -0.53 24.08 -17.26
CA LEU A 120 0.10 23.62 -18.50
C LEU A 120 0.38 22.12 -18.53
N VAL A 121 0.76 21.53 -17.40
CA VAL A 121 1.30 20.16 -17.33
C VAL A 121 0.69 19.33 -16.21
N HIS A 122 0.81 18.02 -16.35
CA HIS A 122 0.66 17.11 -15.22
C HIS A 122 2.02 16.98 -14.52
N LEU A 123 2.14 17.57 -13.34
CA LEU A 123 3.40 17.66 -12.61
C LEU A 123 3.63 16.42 -11.72
N ALA A 124 4.69 15.68 -12.00
CA ALA A 124 5.17 14.57 -11.20
C ALA A 124 6.48 14.94 -10.49
N LEU A 125 6.65 14.47 -9.25
CA LEU A 125 7.91 14.62 -8.52
C LEU A 125 8.69 13.31 -8.51
N SER A 126 10.02 13.41 -8.63
CA SER A 126 10.91 12.27 -8.36
C SER A 126 10.74 11.78 -6.93
N GLN A 127 10.92 10.48 -6.71
CA GLN A 127 10.86 9.86 -5.37
C GLN A 127 11.93 10.39 -4.41
N GLN A 128 12.98 11.01 -4.95
CA GLN A 128 14.05 11.67 -4.20
C GLN A 128 13.62 13.03 -3.63
N ILE A 129 12.52 13.62 -4.12
CA ILE A 129 12.01 14.90 -3.64
C ILE A 129 11.00 14.65 -2.52
N GLN A 130 11.31 15.11 -1.31
CA GLN A 130 10.40 15.06 -0.18
C GLN A 130 9.75 16.43 0.04
N VAL A 131 8.50 16.58 -0.37
CA VAL A 131 7.71 17.76 -0.04
C VAL A 131 7.19 17.63 1.39
N LYS A 132 7.64 18.52 2.27
CA LYS A 132 7.13 18.61 3.64
C LYS A 132 5.87 19.46 3.73
N ASP A 133 5.80 20.50 2.92
CA ASP A 133 4.68 21.44 2.85
C ASP A 133 3.37 20.75 2.42
N LEU A 134 2.35 20.85 3.27
CA LEU A 134 1.05 20.26 3.05
C LEU A 134 0.20 20.99 2.01
N SER A 135 0.36 22.31 1.91
CA SER A 135 -0.36 23.13 0.94
C SER A 135 0.07 22.78 -0.49
N LEU A 136 1.38 22.61 -0.69
CA LEU A 136 1.94 22.17 -1.97
C LEU A 136 1.53 20.73 -2.30
N LEU A 137 1.57 19.82 -1.32
CA LEU A 137 1.11 18.44 -1.51
C LEU A 137 -0.36 18.36 -1.91
N LYS A 138 -1.22 19.18 -1.29
CA LYS A 138 -2.64 19.29 -1.62
C LYS A 138 -2.81 19.70 -3.09
N LYS A 139 -2.17 20.79 -3.53
CA LYS A 139 -2.19 21.25 -4.94
C LYS A 139 -1.75 20.13 -5.90
N LEU A 140 -0.64 19.47 -5.60
CA LEU A 140 -0.11 18.37 -6.40
C LEU A 140 -1.00 17.12 -6.43
N TRP A 141 -1.87 16.92 -5.43
CA TRP A 141 -2.82 15.80 -5.42
C TRP A 141 -4.12 16.15 -6.13
N GLU A 142 -4.54 17.40 -6.05
CA GLU A 142 -5.79 17.90 -6.61
C GLU A 142 -5.69 18.25 -8.10
N GLN A 143 -4.49 18.51 -8.65
CA GLN A 143 -4.25 18.71 -10.08
C GLN A 143 -4.80 17.61 -11.02
N LEU A 144 -5.14 16.44 -10.45
CA LEU A 144 -5.73 15.31 -11.16
C LEU A 144 -7.21 15.52 -11.51
N TYR A 145 -7.82 16.56 -10.98
CA TYR A 145 -9.25 16.86 -11.09
C TYR A 145 -9.44 18.24 -11.74
N LEU A 146 -10.57 18.41 -12.41
CA LEU A 146 -10.99 19.72 -12.91
C LEU A 146 -11.54 20.54 -11.74
N GLU A 147 -10.89 21.68 -11.50
CA GLU A 147 -11.35 22.70 -10.56
C GLU A 147 -12.38 23.57 -11.29
N ASP A 148 -13.64 23.13 -11.31
CA ASP A 148 -14.75 23.99 -11.72
C ASP A 148 -15.15 24.93 -10.57
N GLN A 149 -16.04 25.89 -10.84
CA GLN A 149 -16.49 26.88 -9.84
C GLN A 149 -17.17 26.26 -8.61
N HIS A 150 -17.57 24.98 -8.67
CA HIS A 150 -18.26 24.27 -7.60
C HIS A 150 -17.36 23.24 -6.91
N PHE A 151 -16.09 23.15 -7.29
CA PHE A 151 -15.15 22.20 -6.74
C PHE A 151 -14.88 22.49 -5.27
N LEU A 152 -15.13 21.51 -4.42
CA LEU A 152 -14.84 21.60 -2.99
C LEU A 152 -13.45 21.00 -2.72
N PRO A 153 -12.43 21.83 -2.43
CA PRO A 153 -11.10 21.33 -2.11
C PRO A 153 -11.09 20.60 -0.77
N CYS A 154 -10.14 19.69 -0.59
CA CYS A 154 -9.95 19.04 0.70
C CYS A 154 -9.44 20.08 1.73
N PRO A 155 -10.06 20.24 2.91
CA PRO A 155 -9.59 21.22 3.90
C PRO A 155 -8.14 20.95 4.32
N LEU A 156 -7.28 21.98 4.31
CA LEU A 156 -5.86 21.82 4.65
C LEU A 156 -5.67 21.26 6.08
N VAL A 157 -6.54 21.70 7.00
CA VAL A 157 -6.57 21.24 8.40
C VAL A 157 -6.80 19.73 8.52
N TYR A 158 -7.46 19.10 7.55
CA TYR A 158 -7.58 17.64 7.49
C TYR A 158 -6.21 16.97 7.34
N LEU A 159 -5.38 17.47 6.42
CA LEU A 159 -4.03 16.95 6.19
C LEU A 159 -3.10 17.27 7.37
N GLU A 160 -3.20 18.46 7.94
CA GLU A 160 -2.45 18.85 9.14
C GLU A 160 -2.76 17.92 10.31
N LYS A 161 -4.04 17.62 10.55
CA LYS A 161 -4.45 16.69 11.60
C LYS A 161 -3.91 15.28 11.36
N MET A 162 -3.89 14.80 10.13
CA MET A 162 -3.32 13.50 9.80
C MET A 162 -1.79 13.48 10.01
N GLN A 163 -1.10 14.57 9.66
CA GLN A 163 0.33 14.71 9.90
C GLN A 163 0.64 14.75 11.40
N LEU A 164 -0.13 15.50 12.20
CA LEU A 164 -0.01 15.55 13.66
C LEU A 164 -0.16 14.15 14.30
N LEU A 165 -1.03 13.31 13.74
CA LEU A 165 -1.26 11.95 14.20
C LEU A 165 -0.29 10.92 13.56
N ASN A 166 0.77 11.38 12.89
CA ASN A 166 1.82 10.55 12.28
C ASN A 166 1.29 9.52 11.27
N TYR A 167 0.24 9.87 10.52
CA TYR A 167 -0.22 9.04 9.42
C TYR A 167 0.82 8.98 8.29
N SER A 168 0.98 7.82 7.67
CA SER A 168 1.88 7.68 6.52
C SER A 168 1.39 8.55 5.34
N ARG A 169 2.32 9.09 4.54
CA ARG A 169 1.99 9.85 3.30
C ARG A 169 1.04 9.10 2.37
N ARG A 170 1.18 7.76 2.30
CA ARG A 170 0.28 6.91 1.52
C ARG A 170 -1.14 6.93 2.06
N THR A 171 -1.30 6.80 3.37
CA THR A 171 -2.63 6.87 4.01
C THR A 171 -3.24 8.25 3.84
N MET A 172 -2.45 9.32 4.02
CA MET A 172 -2.90 10.70 3.79
C MET A 172 -3.42 10.88 2.37
N ARG A 173 -2.66 10.45 1.35
CA ARG A 173 -3.08 10.54 -0.06
C ARG A 173 -4.36 9.75 -0.33
N THR A 174 -4.47 8.54 0.22
CA THR A 174 -5.70 7.73 0.07
C THR A 174 -6.89 8.40 0.73
N TYR A 175 -6.74 8.89 1.96
CA TYR A 175 -7.82 9.53 2.70
C TYR A 175 -8.23 10.87 2.07
N HIS A 176 -7.26 11.66 1.61
CA HIS A 176 -7.48 12.87 0.81
C HIS A 176 -8.35 12.57 -0.40
N ALA A 177 -7.98 11.62 -1.25
CA ALA A 177 -8.74 11.30 -2.47
C ALA A 177 -10.16 10.78 -2.17
N LEU A 178 -10.31 10.00 -1.09
CA LEU A 178 -11.61 9.47 -0.66
C LEU A 178 -12.53 10.56 -0.11
N LEU A 179 -11.98 11.46 0.72
CA LEU A 179 -12.71 12.60 1.26
C LEU A 179 -13.06 13.58 0.15
N LEU A 180 -12.12 13.92 -0.73
CA LEU A 180 -12.35 14.82 -1.85
C LEU A 180 -13.52 14.33 -2.72
N ARG A 181 -13.57 13.02 -3.03
CA ARG A 181 -14.68 12.45 -3.79
C ARG A 181 -16.01 12.51 -3.05
N PHE A 182 -15.99 12.36 -1.72
CA PHE A 182 -17.19 12.50 -0.91
C PHE A 182 -17.68 13.96 -0.93
N LEU A 183 -16.82 14.94 -0.63
CA LEU A 183 -17.18 16.36 -0.64
C LEU A 183 -17.75 16.77 -2.01
N ASN A 184 -17.09 16.36 -3.09
CA ASN A 184 -17.51 16.71 -4.45
C ASN A 184 -18.71 15.90 -4.98
N THR A 185 -19.23 14.93 -4.21
CA THR A 185 -20.53 14.33 -4.53
C THR A 185 -21.68 15.27 -4.15
N TYR A 186 -21.44 16.16 -3.19
CA TYR A 186 -22.44 17.05 -2.61
C TYR A 186 -22.10 18.53 -2.83
N THR A 187 -21.35 18.86 -3.88
CA THR A 187 -20.91 20.23 -4.19
C THR A 187 -22.06 21.24 -4.13
N ALA A 188 -23.22 20.88 -4.67
CA ALA A 188 -24.43 21.72 -4.69
C ALA A 188 -24.98 22.10 -3.30
N GLN A 189 -24.64 21.35 -2.25
CA GLN A 189 -25.12 21.63 -0.89
C GLN A 189 -24.19 22.59 -0.12
N GLY A 190 -22.95 22.77 -0.59
CA GLY A 190 -21.94 23.58 0.08
C GLY A 190 -21.29 22.90 1.29
N LEU A 191 -20.11 23.39 1.68
CA LEU A 191 -19.27 22.76 2.71
C LEU A 191 -19.90 22.82 4.10
N ASP A 192 -20.60 23.91 4.45
CA ASP A 192 -21.20 24.09 5.77
C ASP A 192 -22.29 23.05 6.04
N VAL A 193 -23.14 22.79 5.04
CA VAL A 193 -24.18 21.77 5.12
C VAL A 193 -23.54 20.39 5.23
N ILE A 194 -22.51 20.09 4.42
CA ILE A 194 -21.78 18.82 4.49
C ILE A 194 -21.20 18.61 5.89
N ASN A 195 -20.61 19.63 6.51
CA ASN A 195 -20.06 19.52 7.87
C ASN A 195 -21.11 19.12 8.92
N THR A 196 -22.37 19.46 8.67
CA THR A 196 -23.50 19.12 9.55
C THR A 196 -24.18 17.78 9.24
N PHE A 197 -23.74 17.03 8.23
CA PHE A 197 -24.39 15.77 7.82
C PHE A 197 -24.63 14.79 8.97
N THR A 198 -25.67 13.99 8.84
CA THR A 198 -26.01 12.89 9.76
C THR A 198 -25.45 11.55 9.27
N PRO A 199 -25.44 10.50 10.10
CA PRO A 199 -24.96 9.17 9.71
C PRO A 199 -25.74 8.56 8.54
N GLU A 200 -27.03 8.87 8.44
CA GLU A 200 -27.91 8.42 7.35
C GLU A 200 -27.44 8.95 6.00
N GLN A 201 -27.07 10.24 5.94
CA GLN A 201 -26.56 10.86 4.71
C GLN A 201 -25.22 10.26 4.30
N VAL A 202 -24.34 9.96 5.27
CA VAL A 202 -23.07 9.26 5.01
C VAL A 202 -23.33 7.82 4.55
N ASN A 203 -24.29 7.12 5.14
CA ASN A 203 -24.70 5.78 4.72
C ASN A 203 -25.28 5.78 3.31
N GLN A 204 -26.07 6.78 2.94
CA GLN A 204 -26.63 6.95 1.58
C GLN A 204 -25.52 7.08 0.53
N TYR A 205 -24.44 7.82 0.83
CA TYR A 205 -23.25 7.87 0.00
C TYR A 205 -22.60 6.48 -0.18
N HIS A 206 -22.42 5.72 0.89
CA HIS A 206 -21.82 4.38 0.82
C HIS A 206 -22.74 3.36 0.14
N MET A 207 -24.06 3.49 0.27
CA MET A 207 -25.04 2.70 -0.48
C MET A 207 -24.93 2.96 -1.98
N ALA A 208 -24.83 4.22 -2.40
CA ALA A 208 -24.62 4.56 -3.80
C ALA A 208 -23.29 3.98 -4.33
N LEU A 209 -22.23 3.98 -3.50
CA LEU A 209 -20.96 3.35 -3.88
C LEU A 209 -21.08 1.83 -4.04
N GLN A 210 -21.87 1.19 -3.18
CA GLN A 210 -22.15 -0.23 -3.27
C GLN A 210 -22.98 -0.57 -4.51
N ALA A 211 -24.00 0.23 -4.83
CA ALA A 211 -24.81 0.08 -6.06
C ALA A 211 -23.95 0.20 -7.34
N LYS A 212 -22.87 0.98 -7.29
CA LYS A 212 -21.85 1.07 -8.35
C LYS A 212 -20.85 -0.09 -8.40
N GLY A 213 -21.01 -1.12 -7.58
CA GLY A 213 -20.13 -2.28 -7.55
C GLY A 213 -18.74 -2.02 -6.95
N GLN A 214 -18.57 -0.97 -6.13
CA GLN A 214 -17.29 -0.73 -5.46
C GLN A 214 -16.97 -1.82 -4.44
N SER A 215 -15.71 -2.23 -4.37
CA SER A 215 -15.28 -3.30 -3.45
C SER A 215 -15.49 -2.95 -1.98
N TYR A 216 -15.72 -3.97 -1.14
CA TYR A 216 -15.76 -3.82 0.32
C TYR A 216 -14.56 -3.04 0.88
N THR A 217 -13.35 -3.38 0.44
CA THR A 217 -12.10 -2.73 0.89
C THR A 217 -12.10 -1.25 0.59
N TYR A 218 -12.59 -0.87 -0.60
CA TYR A 218 -12.72 0.52 -1.01
C TYR A 218 -13.70 1.27 -0.11
N ILE A 219 -14.91 0.71 0.07
CA ILE A 219 -15.96 1.31 0.92
C ILE A 219 -15.47 1.44 2.36
N ASN A 220 -14.80 0.42 2.90
CA ASN A 220 -14.24 0.45 4.24
C ASN A 220 -13.16 1.54 4.41
N GLN A 221 -12.31 1.75 3.41
CA GLN A 221 -11.35 2.87 3.43
C GLN A 221 -12.07 4.23 3.38
N SER A 222 -13.08 4.35 2.52
CA SER A 222 -13.93 5.56 2.41
C SER A 222 -14.58 5.91 3.74
N ILE A 223 -15.20 4.92 4.40
CA ILE A 223 -15.79 5.05 5.73
C ILE A 223 -14.76 5.58 6.73
N ASN A 224 -13.55 5.02 6.77
CA ASN A 224 -12.53 5.47 7.73
C ASN A 224 -12.02 6.88 7.44
N ALA A 225 -11.88 7.26 6.16
CA ALA A 225 -11.47 8.61 5.77
C ALA A 225 -12.52 9.66 6.19
N ILE A 226 -13.79 9.35 5.98
CA ILE A 226 -14.93 10.21 6.35
C ILE A 226 -15.11 10.25 7.87
N LYS A 227 -14.97 9.11 8.56
CA LYS A 227 -14.99 9.06 10.04
C LYS A 227 -13.88 9.89 10.66
N PHE A 228 -12.69 9.89 10.05
CA PHE A 228 -11.61 10.76 10.50
C PHE A 228 -12.00 12.23 10.34
N TYR A 229 -12.63 12.61 9.23
CA TYR A 229 -13.11 13.98 8.98
C TYR A 229 -14.10 14.42 10.08
N TYR A 230 -15.23 13.72 10.24
CA TYR A 230 -16.24 14.12 11.21
C TYR A 230 -15.78 13.96 12.67
N GLY A 231 -15.12 12.85 13.00
CA GLY A 231 -14.79 12.52 14.39
C GLY A 231 -13.51 13.18 14.92
N LYS A 232 -12.45 13.30 14.10
CA LYS A 232 -11.16 13.84 14.53
C LYS A 232 -10.96 15.30 14.18
N LEU A 233 -11.54 15.78 13.07
CA LEU A 233 -11.43 17.19 12.66
C LEU A 233 -12.59 18.02 13.22
N LEU A 234 -13.84 17.64 12.94
CA LEU A 234 -15.03 18.40 13.36
C LEU A 234 -15.46 18.14 14.81
N GLY A 235 -14.78 17.26 15.54
CA GLY A 235 -15.09 16.95 16.94
C GLY A 235 -16.39 16.17 17.18
N ARG A 236 -17.11 15.77 16.12
CA ARG A 236 -18.39 15.06 16.19
C ARG A 236 -18.17 13.56 16.44
N ARG A 237 -17.62 13.22 17.61
CA ARG A 237 -17.36 11.82 18.01
C ARG A 237 -18.67 11.05 18.27
N ASP A 238 -19.72 11.76 18.64
CA ASP A 238 -21.04 11.23 19.02
C ASP A 238 -22.00 11.03 17.83
N MET A 239 -21.49 11.18 16.59
CA MET A 239 -22.22 10.95 15.34
C MET A 239 -22.67 9.49 15.12
N GLY A 240 -22.79 8.65 16.16
CA GLY A 240 -23.18 7.25 15.98
C GLY A 240 -22.31 6.54 14.93
N LEU A 241 -21.05 6.94 14.73
CA LEU A 241 -20.23 6.45 13.62
C LEU A 241 -20.03 4.91 13.68
N ALA A 242 -20.30 4.29 14.83
CA ALA A 242 -20.43 2.85 14.99
C ALA A 242 -21.56 2.23 14.14
N GLU A 243 -22.63 2.98 13.87
CA GLU A 243 -23.82 2.61 13.09
C GLU A 243 -23.63 2.75 11.57
N VAL A 244 -22.52 3.35 11.12
CA VAL A 244 -22.18 3.36 9.69
C VAL A 244 -21.99 1.93 9.22
N ASN A 245 -22.95 1.47 8.42
CA ASN A 245 -23.09 0.08 8.06
C ASN A 245 -21.98 -0.31 7.07
N ARG A 246 -21.21 -1.34 7.45
CA ARG A 246 -20.19 -1.90 6.57
C ARG A 246 -20.81 -3.04 5.75
N PRO A 247 -20.53 -3.11 4.43
CA PRO A 247 -20.91 -4.27 3.64
C PRO A 247 -20.29 -5.55 4.24
N ALA A 248 -20.88 -6.72 4.01
CA ALA A 248 -20.25 -7.96 4.44
C ALA A 248 -18.95 -8.18 3.65
N GLN A 249 -17.86 -8.53 4.35
CA GLN A 249 -16.62 -8.91 3.69
C GLN A 249 -16.74 -10.34 3.17
N GLU A 250 -16.65 -10.53 1.85
CA GLU A 250 -16.45 -11.85 1.26
C GLU A 250 -15.12 -12.43 1.76
N LYS A 251 -15.17 -13.59 2.41
CA LYS A 251 -13.97 -14.34 2.80
C LYS A 251 -13.51 -15.19 1.62
N LYS A 252 -12.64 -14.64 0.77
CA LYS A 252 -11.96 -15.42 -0.28
C LYS A 252 -10.76 -16.13 0.33
N LEU A 253 -10.60 -17.42 0.03
CA LEU A 253 -9.39 -18.14 0.39
C LEU A 253 -8.18 -17.48 -0.29
N PRO A 254 -7.04 -17.31 0.42
CA PRO A 254 -5.84 -16.80 -0.22
C PRO A 254 -5.43 -17.72 -1.37
N LYS A 255 -5.11 -17.13 -2.51
CA LYS A 255 -4.49 -17.87 -3.60
C LYS A 255 -3.05 -18.17 -3.21
N VAL A 256 -2.67 -19.43 -3.29
CA VAL A 256 -1.32 -19.95 -3.02
C VAL A 256 -0.81 -20.58 -4.31
N LEU A 257 0.42 -20.27 -4.69
CA LEU A 257 1.17 -20.90 -5.77
C LEU A 257 1.81 -22.21 -5.30
N SER A 258 1.87 -23.22 -6.16
CA SER A 258 2.57 -24.48 -5.90
C SER A 258 4.10 -24.28 -5.83
N LYS A 259 4.83 -25.28 -5.33
CA LYS A 259 6.30 -25.23 -5.27
C LYS A 259 6.93 -25.16 -6.67
N GLU A 260 6.34 -25.85 -7.64
CA GLU A 260 6.75 -25.88 -9.04
C GLU A 260 6.52 -24.51 -9.70
N GLU A 261 5.35 -23.92 -9.49
CA GLU A 261 5.02 -22.57 -9.97
C GLU A 261 5.97 -21.53 -9.38
N VAL A 262 6.22 -21.58 -8.07
CA VAL A 262 7.18 -20.69 -7.41
C VAL A 262 8.58 -20.89 -8.02
N ALA A 263 9.04 -22.13 -8.20
CA ALA A 263 10.34 -22.40 -8.81
C ALA A 263 10.46 -21.83 -10.23
N ALA A 264 9.41 -21.94 -11.05
CA ALA A 264 9.36 -21.37 -12.39
C ALA A 264 9.47 -19.83 -12.35
N ILE A 265 8.72 -19.16 -11.46
CA ILE A 265 8.78 -17.70 -11.27
C ILE A 265 10.19 -17.25 -10.85
N LEU A 266 10.81 -17.97 -9.92
CA LEU A 266 12.13 -17.61 -9.38
C LEU A 266 13.26 -17.81 -10.39
N LYS A 267 13.10 -18.73 -11.34
CA LYS A 267 14.06 -18.99 -12.43
C LYS A 267 13.87 -18.07 -13.63
N ALA A 268 12.69 -17.48 -13.81
CA ALA A 268 12.36 -16.70 -14.99
C ALA A 268 13.25 -15.44 -15.21
N PRO A 269 13.65 -14.64 -14.20
CA PRO A 269 14.43 -13.44 -14.44
C PRO A 269 15.88 -13.75 -14.86
N ASP A 270 16.30 -13.23 -16.01
CA ASP A 270 17.71 -13.33 -16.47
C ASP A 270 18.64 -12.39 -15.69
N ASN A 271 18.07 -11.27 -15.22
CA ASN A 271 18.80 -10.28 -14.43
C ASN A 271 18.99 -10.77 -12.98
N LEU A 272 20.25 -10.90 -12.57
CA LEU A 272 20.64 -11.36 -11.22
C LEU A 272 20.02 -10.51 -10.09
N LYS A 273 19.93 -9.19 -10.26
CA LYS A 273 19.27 -8.29 -9.28
C LYS A 273 17.80 -8.68 -9.12
N HIS A 274 17.09 -8.89 -10.23
CA HIS A 274 15.68 -9.27 -10.24
C HIS A 274 15.45 -10.64 -9.61
N ARG A 275 16.32 -11.60 -9.91
CA ARG A 275 16.29 -12.93 -9.30
C ARG A 275 16.45 -12.87 -7.77
N CYS A 276 17.44 -12.13 -7.28
CA CYS A 276 17.66 -11.95 -5.83
C CYS A 276 16.46 -11.29 -5.13
N LEU A 277 15.83 -10.29 -5.76
CA LEU A 277 14.62 -9.64 -5.24
C LEU A 277 13.47 -10.63 -5.05
N LEU A 278 13.19 -11.47 -6.05
CA LEU A 278 12.12 -12.47 -5.97
C LEU A 278 12.44 -13.58 -4.96
N LEU A 279 13.71 -14.01 -4.91
CA LEU A 279 14.16 -14.99 -3.92
C LEU A 279 13.93 -14.49 -2.49
N LEU A 280 14.25 -13.22 -2.18
CA LEU A 280 14.00 -12.62 -0.87
C LEU A 280 12.53 -12.59 -0.47
N LEU A 281 11.65 -12.26 -1.42
CA LEU A 281 10.21 -12.23 -1.18
C LEU A 281 9.68 -13.59 -0.74
N TYR A 282 10.16 -14.67 -1.37
CA TYR A 282 9.76 -16.04 -1.03
C TYR A 282 10.52 -16.58 0.18
N SER A 283 11.85 -16.62 0.16
CA SER A 283 12.64 -17.36 1.17
C SER A 283 12.58 -16.78 2.58
N GLY A 284 12.41 -15.47 2.72
CA GLY A 284 12.26 -14.81 4.02
C GLY A 284 10.81 -14.38 4.33
N GLY A 285 9.89 -14.61 3.39
CA GLY A 285 8.51 -14.14 3.48
C GLY A 285 8.40 -12.61 3.60
N LEU A 286 9.29 -11.83 3.00
CA LEU A 286 9.32 -10.37 3.14
C LEU A 286 8.15 -9.68 2.42
N ARG A 287 7.69 -8.54 2.94
CA ARG A 287 6.83 -7.63 2.17
C ARG A 287 7.69 -6.87 1.15
N ILE A 288 7.11 -6.48 0.01
CA ILE A 288 7.86 -5.68 -1.00
C ILE A 288 8.49 -4.43 -0.36
N GLY A 289 7.74 -3.74 0.51
CA GLY A 289 8.24 -2.58 1.24
C GLY A 289 9.41 -2.88 2.18
N GLU A 290 9.50 -4.10 2.70
CA GLU A 290 10.64 -4.54 3.53
C GLU A 290 11.85 -4.81 2.64
N VAL A 291 11.67 -5.45 1.48
CA VAL A 291 12.75 -5.74 0.53
C VAL A 291 13.43 -4.47 0.01
N VAL A 292 12.66 -3.45 -0.38
CA VAL A 292 13.23 -2.18 -0.89
C VAL A 292 13.98 -1.39 0.17
N ASN A 293 13.63 -1.60 1.45
CA ASN A 293 14.21 -0.87 2.57
C ASN A 293 15.36 -1.63 3.27
N LEU A 294 15.75 -2.81 2.77
CA LEU A 294 16.88 -3.55 3.30
C LEU A 294 18.18 -2.79 3.02
N ARG A 295 19.04 -2.68 4.04
CA ARG A 295 20.41 -2.19 3.92
C ARG A 295 21.40 -3.35 3.86
N LEU A 296 22.62 -3.09 3.40
CA LEU A 296 23.69 -4.10 3.40
C LEU A 296 23.99 -4.62 4.80
N THR A 297 23.95 -3.74 5.80
CA THR A 297 24.16 -4.09 7.22
C THR A 297 23.11 -5.02 7.79
N ASP A 298 21.95 -5.14 7.14
CA ASP A 298 20.85 -5.96 7.62
C ASP A 298 21.02 -7.44 7.25
N VAL A 299 21.96 -7.76 6.34
CA VAL A 299 22.30 -9.13 5.94
C VAL A 299 23.33 -9.69 6.90
N GLN A 300 22.87 -10.43 7.91
CA GLN A 300 23.74 -11.06 8.90
C GLN A 300 24.21 -12.44 8.41
N SER A 301 25.18 -12.44 7.51
CA SER A 301 25.70 -13.66 6.85
C SER A 301 26.19 -14.73 7.83
N LYS A 302 26.90 -14.35 8.90
CA LYS A 302 27.41 -15.27 9.95
C LYS A 302 26.28 -15.96 10.72
N ARG A 303 25.20 -15.24 11.00
CA ARG A 303 24.04 -15.76 11.77
C ARG A 303 22.96 -16.36 10.88
N ARG A 304 23.07 -16.21 9.54
CA ARG A 304 22.05 -16.59 8.56
C ARG A 304 20.69 -15.97 8.86
N LEU A 305 20.70 -14.68 9.23
CA LEU A 305 19.51 -13.90 9.52
C LEU A 305 19.45 -12.63 8.66
N LEU A 306 18.22 -12.18 8.39
CA LEU A 306 17.92 -10.87 7.85
C LEU A 306 17.25 -10.03 8.92
N LEU A 307 17.80 -8.84 9.18
CA LEU A 307 17.19 -7.85 10.07
C LEU A 307 16.21 -6.98 9.28
N ILE A 308 14.94 -7.01 9.63
CA ILE A 308 13.91 -6.19 9.01
C ILE A 308 13.59 -5.03 9.93
N ARG A 309 14.04 -3.83 9.56
CA ARG A 309 13.79 -2.60 10.32
C ARG A 309 12.46 -1.97 9.95
N GLY A 310 11.73 -1.43 10.93
CA GLY A 310 10.54 -0.63 10.69
C GLY A 310 9.42 -1.41 9.97
N GLY A 311 9.22 -2.68 10.34
CA GLY A 311 8.13 -3.50 9.84
C GLY A 311 6.74 -2.94 10.19
N LYS A 312 5.67 -3.72 9.95
CA LYS A 312 4.29 -3.26 10.21
C LYS A 312 4.12 -2.80 11.67
N GLY A 313 3.91 -1.49 11.87
CA GLY A 313 3.81 -0.87 13.20
C GLY A 313 5.15 -0.41 13.79
N TYR A 314 6.16 -0.18 12.95
CA TYR A 314 7.51 0.25 13.36
C TYR A 314 8.25 -0.73 14.27
N LYS A 315 7.93 -2.03 14.14
CA LYS A 315 8.59 -3.10 14.89
C LYS A 315 9.66 -3.75 14.04
N ASP A 316 10.82 -3.92 14.66
CA ASP A 316 11.92 -4.67 14.08
C ASP A 316 11.69 -6.17 14.30
N ARG A 317 12.15 -6.98 13.35
CA ARG A 317 12.08 -8.44 13.42
C ARG A 317 13.22 -9.06 12.63
N THR A 318 13.55 -10.30 12.96
CA THR A 318 14.48 -11.10 12.17
C THR A 318 13.73 -12.16 11.36
N THR A 319 14.24 -12.49 10.18
CA THR A 319 13.75 -13.62 9.39
C THR A 319 14.92 -14.44 8.86
N LEU A 320 14.61 -15.62 8.32
CA LEU A 320 15.58 -16.60 7.84
C LEU A 320 16.32 -16.08 6.60
N LEU A 321 17.61 -16.36 6.52
CA LEU A 321 18.42 -16.20 5.30
C LEU A 321 18.82 -17.59 4.80
N SER A 322 18.20 -18.02 3.70
CA SER A 322 18.57 -19.29 3.05
C SER A 322 20.04 -19.26 2.60
N PRO A 323 20.82 -20.34 2.80
CA PRO A 323 22.20 -20.43 2.31
C PRO A 323 22.30 -20.19 0.80
N ARG A 324 21.36 -20.74 0.03
CA ARG A 324 21.28 -20.54 -1.42
C ARG A 324 21.06 -19.08 -1.79
N LEU A 325 20.20 -18.37 -1.04
CA LEU A 325 20.00 -16.94 -1.25
C LEU A 325 21.27 -16.15 -0.90
N LEU A 326 21.99 -16.53 0.16
CA LEU A 326 23.23 -15.85 0.54
C LEU A 326 24.29 -15.94 -0.56
N GLU A 327 24.40 -17.09 -1.23
CA GLU A 327 25.30 -17.26 -2.39
C GLU A 327 24.91 -16.34 -3.55
N GLU A 328 23.62 -16.31 -3.90
CA GLU A 328 23.09 -15.40 -4.93
C GLU A 328 23.34 -13.93 -4.58
N LEU A 329 23.16 -13.54 -3.32
CA LEU A 329 23.43 -12.19 -2.83
C LEU A 329 24.93 -11.84 -2.89
N ARG A 330 25.83 -12.80 -2.68
CA ARG A 330 27.28 -12.58 -2.85
C ARG A 330 27.64 -12.32 -4.31
N LEU A 331 27.10 -13.10 -5.24
CA LEU A 331 27.28 -12.87 -6.68
C LEU A 331 26.71 -11.51 -7.09
N TYR A 332 25.54 -11.17 -6.57
CA TYR A 332 24.92 -9.86 -6.77
C TYR A 332 25.81 -8.72 -6.25
N TYR A 333 26.35 -8.84 -5.04
CA TYR A 333 27.22 -7.83 -4.45
C TYR A 333 28.50 -7.62 -5.28
N GLN A 334 29.13 -8.69 -5.75
CA GLN A 334 30.33 -8.61 -6.59
C GLN A 334 30.06 -7.88 -7.91
N LYS A 335 28.90 -8.15 -8.53
CA LYS A 335 28.52 -7.57 -9.83
C LYS A 335 28.06 -6.11 -9.75
N TYR A 336 27.23 -5.77 -8.76
CA TYR A 336 26.58 -4.46 -8.70
C TYR A 336 27.20 -3.48 -7.69
N LYS A 337 27.98 -3.98 -6.72
CA LYS A 337 28.67 -3.19 -5.69
C LYS A 337 27.79 -2.07 -5.07
N PRO A 338 26.61 -2.41 -4.54
CA PRO A 338 25.76 -1.43 -3.86
C PRO A 338 26.48 -0.79 -2.67
N LYS A 339 26.08 0.43 -2.30
CA LYS A 339 26.72 1.22 -1.23
C LYS A 339 25.86 1.32 0.02
N ASP A 340 24.59 1.72 -0.13
CA ASP A 340 23.72 2.02 1.02
C ASP A 340 22.61 0.99 1.18
N TRP A 341 21.87 0.76 0.09
CA TRP A 341 20.72 -0.13 0.05
C TRP A 341 21.14 -1.47 -0.50
N LEU A 342 20.52 -2.56 -0.02
CA LEU A 342 20.78 -3.88 -0.58
C LEU A 342 20.45 -3.92 -2.08
N PHE A 343 19.40 -3.19 -2.50
CA PHE A 343 19.09 -3.00 -3.92
C PHE A 343 18.94 -1.52 -4.24
N GLU A 344 19.79 -1.05 -5.15
CA GLU A 344 19.78 0.34 -5.60
C GLU A 344 19.07 0.51 -6.94
N GLY A 345 18.36 1.64 -7.08
CA GLY A 345 17.76 2.12 -8.32
C GLY A 345 18.81 2.52 -9.38
N GLN A 346 18.35 2.82 -10.60
CA GLN A 346 19.24 3.21 -11.70
C GLN A 346 19.98 4.53 -11.43
N ASP A 347 19.31 5.47 -10.76
CA ASP A 347 19.85 6.79 -10.40
C ASP A 347 20.33 6.85 -8.93
N GLY A 348 20.60 5.68 -8.31
CA GLY A 348 20.92 5.56 -6.89
C GLY A 348 19.71 5.59 -5.95
N GLY A 349 19.95 5.38 -4.66
CA GLY A 349 18.90 5.25 -3.63
C GLY A 349 18.14 3.91 -3.69
N ALA A 350 17.13 3.75 -2.84
CA ALA A 350 16.37 2.50 -2.71
C ALA A 350 15.65 2.12 -4.02
N TYR A 351 15.65 0.82 -4.35
CA TYR A 351 14.92 0.29 -5.49
C TYR A 351 13.40 0.53 -5.36
N SER A 352 12.71 0.80 -6.47
CA SER A 352 11.30 1.17 -6.40
C SER A 352 10.36 -0.03 -6.24
N VAL A 353 9.31 0.12 -5.41
CA VAL A 353 8.29 -0.91 -5.20
C VAL A 353 7.57 -1.27 -6.50
N GLU A 354 7.32 -0.29 -7.38
CA GLU A 354 6.63 -0.53 -8.66
C GLU A 354 7.54 -1.29 -9.63
N SER A 355 8.84 -1.01 -9.62
CA SER A 355 9.82 -1.78 -10.39
C SER A 355 9.80 -3.26 -9.99
N ILE A 356 9.72 -3.58 -8.68
CA ILE A 356 9.59 -4.97 -8.23
C ILE A 356 8.28 -5.60 -8.69
N ARG A 357 7.15 -4.86 -8.66
CA ARG A 357 5.88 -5.36 -9.19
C ARG A 357 5.97 -5.68 -10.68
N ASN A 358 6.61 -4.82 -11.45
CA ASN A 358 6.80 -5.03 -12.89
C ASN A 358 7.72 -6.21 -13.17
N VAL A 359 8.81 -6.36 -12.41
CA VAL A 359 9.69 -7.54 -12.45
C VAL A 359 8.90 -8.81 -12.17
N PHE A 360 8.06 -8.81 -11.14
CA PHE A 360 7.24 -9.98 -10.79
C PHE A 360 6.19 -10.30 -11.86
N ARG A 361 5.51 -9.29 -12.43
CA ARG A 361 4.57 -9.47 -13.55
C ARG A 361 5.26 -10.09 -14.77
N ALA A 362 6.44 -9.59 -15.13
CA ALA A 362 7.23 -10.13 -16.23
C ALA A 362 7.66 -11.59 -15.96
N ALA A 363 8.07 -11.89 -14.73
CA ALA A 363 8.43 -13.24 -14.32
C ALA A 363 7.24 -14.21 -14.38
N LEU A 364 6.05 -13.80 -13.95
CA LEU A 364 4.82 -14.59 -14.08
C LEU A 364 4.50 -14.92 -15.53
N GLN A 365 4.56 -13.91 -16.40
CA GLN A 365 4.28 -14.07 -17.82
C GLN A 365 5.29 -15.03 -18.47
N LYS A 366 6.59 -14.85 -18.20
CA LYS A 366 7.65 -15.73 -18.71
C LYS A 366 7.57 -17.15 -18.17
N ALA A 367 7.06 -17.33 -16.95
CA ALA A 367 6.80 -18.65 -16.36
C ALA A 367 5.52 -19.33 -16.89
N GLY A 368 4.72 -18.67 -17.73
CA GLY A 368 3.49 -19.24 -18.28
C GLY A 368 2.34 -19.38 -17.27
N ILE A 369 2.41 -18.70 -16.13
CA ILE A 369 1.43 -18.86 -15.04
C ILE A 369 0.22 -17.97 -15.33
N ARG A 370 -0.92 -18.61 -15.60
CA ARG A 370 -2.21 -17.94 -15.91
C ARG A 370 -2.90 -17.40 -14.67
N GLN A 371 -2.57 -17.92 -13.49
CA GLN A 371 -3.18 -17.48 -12.24
C GLN A 371 -2.77 -16.04 -11.92
N ALA A 372 -3.76 -15.20 -11.59
CA ALA A 372 -3.48 -13.85 -11.09
C ALA A 372 -2.77 -13.92 -9.73
N ALA A 373 -1.47 -13.62 -9.73
CA ALA A 373 -0.62 -13.59 -8.55
C ALA A 373 0.05 -12.22 -8.39
N THR A 374 0.46 -11.92 -7.16
CA THR A 374 1.21 -10.71 -6.80
C THR A 374 2.39 -11.09 -5.89
N PRO A 375 3.32 -10.18 -5.56
CA PRO A 375 4.36 -10.49 -4.60
C PRO A 375 3.82 -10.89 -3.21
N HIS A 376 2.60 -10.46 -2.85
CA HIS A 376 1.94 -10.96 -1.64
C HIS A 376 1.55 -12.44 -1.74
N THR A 377 1.25 -12.93 -2.94
CA THR A 377 1.01 -14.36 -3.21
C THR A 377 2.26 -15.19 -2.90
N LEU A 378 3.47 -14.75 -3.29
CA LEU A 378 4.71 -15.45 -2.91
C LEU A 378 4.88 -15.55 -1.39
N ARG A 379 4.55 -14.48 -0.67
CA ARG A 379 4.59 -14.47 0.79
C ARG A 379 3.55 -15.41 1.40
N HIS A 380 2.36 -15.48 0.83
CA HIS A 380 1.34 -16.46 1.24
C HIS A 380 1.83 -17.88 0.98
N SER A 381 2.40 -18.16 -0.19
CA SER A 381 3.00 -19.46 -0.52
C SER A 381 4.13 -19.83 0.43
N PHE A 382 5.02 -18.90 0.81
CA PHE A 382 6.04 -19.16 1.81
C PHE A 382 5.44 -19.63 3.14
N ALA A 383 4.41 -18.93 3.62
CA ALA A 383 3.75 -19.28 4.88
C ALA A 383 3.08 -20.66 4.80
N THR A 384 2.33 -20.91 3.72
CA THR A 384 1.65 -22.20 3.49
C THR A 384 2.65 -23.34 3.34
N HIS A 385 3.74 -23.16 2.58
CA HIS A 385 4.74 -24.20 2.41
C HIS A 385 5.51 -24.52 3.70
N LEU A 386 5.76 -23.53 4.58
CA LEU A 386 6.33 -23.79 5.90
C LEU A 386 5.36 -24.60 6.78
N LEU A 387 4.07 -24.26 6.72
CA LEU A 387 3.04 -24.99 7.45
C LEU A 387 2.90 -26.43 6.95
N GLU A 388 2.90 -26.66 5.63
CA GLU A 388 2.91 -27.99 5.01
C GLU A 388 4.15 -28.81 5.39
N GLN A 389 5.28 -28.16 5.65
CA GLN A 389 6.50 -28.81 6.15
C GLN A 389 6.43 -29.15 7.65
N GLY A 390 5.34 -28.79 8.34
CA GLY A 390 5.16 -29.01 9.78
C GLY A 390 5.77 -27.92 10.66
N THR A 391 6.07 -26.74 10.11
CA THR A 391 6.56 -25.61 10.92
C THR A 391 5.43 -25.07 11.79
N ASP A 392 5.69 -24.88 13.08
CA ASP A 392 4.71 -24.32 14.02
C ASP A 392 4.22 -22.92 13.58
N LEU A 393 2.91 -22.70 13.69
CA LEU A 393 2.23 -21.46 13.31
C LEU A 393 2.82 -20.22 14.01
N ARG A 394 3.30 -20.36 15.25
CA ARG A 394 3.94 -19.31 16.04
C ARG A 394 5.29 -18.89 15.45
N TYR A 395 6.10 -19.84 14.98
CA TYR A 395 7.34 -19.51 14.27
C TYR A 395 7.03 -18.82 12.95
N ILE A 396 6.03 -19.30 12.19
CA ILE A 396 5.59 -18.65 10.95
C ILE A 396 5.10 -17.21 11.24
N GLN A 397 4.34 -17.00 12.32
CA GLN A 397 3.86 -15.67 12.72
C GLN A 397 5.02 -14.71 13.01
N ALA A 398 6.04 -15.17 13.74
CA ALA A 398 7.24 -14.38 14.04
C ALA A 398 8.04 -14.06 12.75
N LEU A 399 8.26 -15.08 11.90
CA LEU A 399 8.93 -14.97 10.61
C LEU A 399 8.19 -14.11 9.58
N LEU A 400 6.91 -13.82 9.80
CA LEU A 400 6.14 -12.89 8.98
C LEU A 400 5.91 -11.53 9.66
N GLY A 401 6.15 -11.39 10.97
CA GLY A 401 5.90 -10.14 11.69
C GLY A 401 4.41 -9.78 11.65
N HIS A 402 3.58 -10.74 12.04
CA HIS A 402 2.14 -10.58 12.14
C HIS A 402 1.75 -10.19 13.58
N ASN A 403 1.16 -9.00 13.74
CA ASN A 403 0.71 -8.50 15.06
C ASN A 403 -0.55 -9.21 15.59
N SER A 404 -1.15 -10.13 14.84
CA SER A 404 -2.35 -10.87 15.25
C SER A 404 -2.29 -12.27 14.66
N SER A 405 -2.54 -13.27 15.51
CA SER A 405 -2.63 -14.69 15.12
C SER A 405 -3.64 -14.89 13.98
N LYS A 406 -4.76 -14.15 14.00
CA LYS A 406 -5.81 -14.16 12.97
C LYS A 406 -5.29 -13.96 11.55
N THR A 407 -4.18 -13.23 11.37
CA THR A 407 -3.58 -13.03 10.03
C THR A 407 -2.73 -14.20 9.56
N THR A 408 -2.31 -15.08 10.47
CA THR A 408 -1.56 -16.31 10.20
C THR A 408 -2.50 -17.53 10.15
N GLU A 409 -3.58 -17.53 10.94
CA GLU A 409 -4.64 -18.55 10.92
C GLU A 409 -5.33 -18.68 9.55
N ILE A 410 -5.27 -17.65 8.69
CA ILE A 410 -5.82 -17.75 7.34
C ILE A 410 -5.12 -18.88 6.54
N TYR A 411 -3.86 -19.22 6.87
CA TYR A 411 -3.13 -20.29 6.22
C TYR A 411 -3.54 -21.69 6.67
N THR A 412 -4.08 -21.84 7.89
CA THR A 412 -4.48 -23.16 8.40
C THR A 412 -5.71 -23.70 7.68
N HIS A 413 -6.55 -22.82 7.13
CA HIS A 413 -7.68 -23.22 6.29
C HIS A 413 -7.27 -23.77 4.91
N ILE A 414 -6.01 -23.56 4.50
CA ILE A 414 -5.50 -23.96 3.18
C ILE A 414 -4.87 -25.36 3.25
N THR A 415 -4.35 -25.75 4.42
CA THR A 415 -3.63 -27.00 4.63
C THR A 415 -4.47 -27.97 5.48
N GLN A 416 -4.90 -29.10 4.91
CA GLN A 416 -5.45 -30.22 5.68
C GLN A 416 -4.36 -31.07 6.36
N HIS A 417 -3.09 -30.89 5.96
CA HIS A 417 -1.97 -31.64 6.51
C HIS A 417 -1.62 -31.22 7.94
N GLY A 418 -1.69 -32.19 8.83
CA GLY A 418 -1.43 -32.05 10.26
C GLY A 418 -2.33 -32.96 11.08
N LEU A 419 -3.59 -33.14 10.67
CA LEU A 419 -4.52 -34.07 11.32
C LEU A 419 -4.02 -35.51 11.26
N ASP A 420 -3.50 -35.94 10.10
CA ASP A 420 -2.99 -37.31 9.91
C ASP A 420 -1.75 -37.64 10.75
N LYS A 421 -1.06 -36.62 11.29
CA LYS A 421 0.11 -36.78 12.17
C LYS A 421 -0.23 -36.59 13.66
N ILE A 422 -1.46 -36.19 13.98
CA ILE A 422 -1.92 -36.06 15.35
C ILE A 422 -2.39 -37.45 15.78
N ILE A 423 -1.52 -38.15 16.50
CA ILE A 423 -1.85 -39.41 17.16
C ILE A 423 -2.82 -39.10 18.29
N SER A 424 -3.90 -39.88 18.41
CA SER A 424 -4.86 -39.67 19.51
C SER A 424 -4.15 -39.94 20.84
N PRO A 425 -4.36 -39.12 21.88
CA PRO A 425 -3.88 -39.44 23.22
C PRO A 425 -4.36 -40.82 23.69
N LEU A 426 -5.52 -41.29 23.19
CA LEU A 426 -6.06 -42.61 23.47
C LEU A 426 -5.15 -43.74 22.94
N ASP A 427 -4.53 -43.54 21.78
CA ASP A 427 -3.66 -44.55 21.15
C ASP A 427 -2.33 -44.74 21.92
N GLY A 428 -2.03 -43.82 22.84
CA GLY A 428 -0.90 -43.90 23.77
C GLY A 428 -1.28 -44.39 25.18
N LEU A 429 -2.55 -44.66 25.44
CA LEU A 429 -3.02 -45.24 26.70
C LEU A 429 -3.16 -46.76 26.52
N ASN A 430 -2.38 -47.54 27.27
CA ASN A 430 -2.67 -48.96 27.45
C ASN A 430 -3.82 -49.07 28.45
N ILE A 431 -5.05 -49.21 27.95
CA ILE A 431 -6.26 -49.47 28.75
C ILE A 431 -6.78 -50.87 28.48
#